data_AF-A0AAW0AU55-F1
#
_entry.id   AF-A0AAW0AU55-F1
#
_cell.length_a   1.000
_cell.length_b   1.000
_cell.length_c   1.000
_cell.angle_alpha   90.00
_cell.angle_beta   90.00
_cell.angle_gamma   90.00
#
_symmetry.space_group_name_H-M   'P 1'
#
loop_
_entity.id
_entity.type
_entity.pdbx_description
1 polymer ?
#
loop_
_entity_poly.entity_id
_entity_poly.type
_entity_poly.pdbx_seq_one_letter_code
_entity_poly.pdbx_strand_id
1 'polypeptide(L)'
;MDKLTFQVPLQRRKPRYLPFIALLIPLACLSYLSLDFSTTQPSQRVVRVPRNAAQLIDKCISLNVLPAPPVDFHERNVSDRHDPALAPTKPILIRNATIWTGEVAEGLEIVFGDILLDKGVIRSVGSTGYAISEDVEEINVNGAWVTPGLVDLHSHIGVNSAPILSGSSDTNSHKGTQIGHQDSTRRQRDSRCWGSQRRKRMLG
;
A
#
# COMPACT_ATOMS: atom_id res chain seq x y z
N MET A 1 79.11 -18.48 76.46
CA MET A 1 77.68 -18.72 76.20
C MET A 1 77.38 -18.02 74.89
N ASP A 2 77.12 -18.77 73.82
CA ASP A 2 76.24 -18.37 72.71
C ASP A 2 76.03 -19.55 71.76
N LYS A 3 74.78 -19.73 71.35
CA LYS A 3 74.22 -20.94 70.73
C LYS A 3 74.69 -21.08 69.27
N LEU A 4 75.25 -22.24 68.91
CA LEU A 4 75.37 -22.65 67.51
C LEU A 4 74.02 -23.21 67.05
N THR A 5 73.30 -22.43 66.27
CA THR A 5 72.08 -22.81 65.54
C THR A 5 72.46 -23.61 64.29
N PHE A 6 71.97 -24.84 64.20
CA PHE A 6 72.09 -25.71 63.03
C PHE A 6 71.01 -25.35 62.01
N GLN A 7 71.38 -24.76 60.87
CA GLN A 7 70.47 -24.55 59.73
C GLN A 7 70.58 -25.73 58.76
N VAL A 8 69.45 -26.42 58.54
CA VAL A 8 69.32 -27.46 57.51
C VAL A 8 68.99 -26.82 56.16
N PRO A 9 69.72 -27.13 55.07
CA PRO A 9 69.37 -26.61 53.75
C PRO A 9 68.11 -27.30 53.19
N LEU A 10 67.12 -26.50 52.81
CA LEU A 10 65.91 -26.96 52.11
C LEU A 10 66.25 -27.37 50.66
N GLN A 11 66.26 -28.67 50.37
CA GLN A 11 66.31 -29.16 48.99
C GLN A 11 64.94 -28.96 48.30
N ARG A 12 64.85 -27.97 47.39
CA ARG A 12 63.70 -27.79 46.49
C ARG A 12 63.69 -28.84 45.38
N ARG A 13 62.82 -29.84 45.47
CA ARG A 13 62.50 -30.73 44.33
C ARG A 13 61.61 -29.99 43.33
N LYS A 14 62.12 -29.70 42.13
CA LYS A 14 61.31 -29.14 41.04
C LYS A 14 60.37 -30.22 40.49
N PRO A 15 59.06 -29.97 40.38
CA PRO A 15 58.13 -30.97 39.89
C PRO A 15 58.30 -31.24 38.39
N ARG A 16 58.36 -32.52 38.00
CA ARG A 16 58.59 -32.99 36.62
C ARG A 16 57.41 -32.72 35.64
N TYR A 17 56.27 -32.21 36.11
CA TYR A 17 55.07 -31.95 35.31
C TYR A 17 54.97 -30.51 34.75
N LEU A 18 55.84 -29.61 35.18
CA LEU A 18 55.92 -28.23 34.66
C LEU A 18 56.05 -28.10 33.12
N PRO A 19 56.85 -28.92 32.39
CA PRO A 19 56.94 -28.79 30.94
C PRO A 19 55.66 -29.25 30.22
N PHE A 20 54.92 -30.20 30.77
CA PHE A 20 53.66 -30.68 30.19
C PHE A 20 52.55 -29.63 30.32
N ILE A 21 52.48 -28.92 31.45
CA ILE A 21 51.51 -27.82 31.64
C ILE A 21 51.82 -26.66 30.69
N ALA A 22 53.10 -26.35 30.46
CA ALA A 22 53.52 -25.29 29.54
C ALA A 22 53.14 -25.55 28.06
N LEU A 23 52.91 -26.81 27.67
CA LEU A 23 52.54 -27.19 26.30
C LEU A 23 51.02 -27.29 26.11
N LEU A 24 50.26 -27.59 27.17
CA LEU A 24 48.79 -27.65 27.12
C LEU A 24 48.12 -26.27 27.02
N ILE A 25 48.69 -25.26 27.67
CA ILE A 25 48.17 -23.88 27.63
C ILE A 25 48.15 -23.29 26.21
N PRO A 26 49.24 -23.32 25.41
CA PRO A 26 49.21 -22.78 24.06
C PRO A 26 48.33 -23.60 23.12
N LEU A 27 48.22 -24.92 23.32
CA LEU A 27 47.32 -25.79 22.55
C LEU A 27 45.85 -25.46 22.82
N ALA A 28 45.48 -25.27 24.09
CA ALA A 28 44.15 -24.83 24.47
C ALA A 28 43.84 -23.43 23.91
N CYS A 29 44.79 -22.49 24.01
CA CYS A 29 44.64 -21.14 23.48
C CYS A 29 44.47 -21.12 21.95
N LEU A 30 45.28 -21.90 21.22
CA LEU A 30 45.17 -22.04 19.76
C LEU A 30 43.84 -22.70 19.36
N SER A 31 43.37 -23.68 20.13
CA SER A 31 42.06 -24.31 19.89
C SER A 31 40.90 -23.32 20.11
N TYR A 32 40.98 -22.47 21.13
CA TYR A 32 39.95 -21.47 21.44
C TYR A 32 39.89 -20.37 20.37
N LEU A 33 41.06 -19.86 19.96
CA LEU A 33 41.18 -18.87 18.88
C LEU A 33 40.65 -19.39 17.53
N SER A 34 40.86 -20.68 17.24
CA SER A 34 40.35 -21.31 16.01
C SER A 34 38.83 -21.49 16.01
N LEU A 35 38.24 -21.76 17.18
CA LEU A 35 36.78 -21.82 17.35
C LEU A 35 36.14 -20.44 17.21
N ASP A 36 36.70 -19.41 17.83
CA ASP A 36 36.20 -18.03 17.72
C ASP A 36 36.28 -17.49 16.28
N PHE A 37 37.33 -17.82 15.53
CA PHE A 37 37.45 -17.43 14.12
C PHE A 37 36.38 -18.10 13.23
N SER A 38 35.98 -19.33 13.57
CA SER A 38 34.97 -20.08 12.82
C SER A 38 33.54 -19.61 13.12
N THR A 39 33.27 -19.14 14.34
CA THR A 39 31.95 -18.63 14.75
C THR A 39 31.70 -17.18 14.35
N THR A 40 32.76 -16.41 14.07
CA THR A 40 32.66 -14.97 13.76
C THR A 40 32.65 -14.64 12.27
N GLN A 41 32.64 -15.62 11.35
CA GLN A 41 32.46 -15.30 9.93
C GLN A 41 31.10 -14.59 9.74
N PRO A 42 31.09 -13.29 9.37
CA PRO A 42 29.85 -12.60 9.12
C PRO A 42 29.19 -13.26 7.91
N SER A 43 28.00 -13.82 8.11
CA SER A 43 27.17 -14.31 7.01
C SER A 43 26.89 -13.13 6.07
N GLN A 44 27.67 -13.02 4.99
CA GLN A 44 27.42 -12.04 3.94
C GLN A 44 26.15 -12.48 3.22
N ARG A 45 25.01 -11.95 3.66
CA ARG A 45 23.74 -12.16 2.98
C ARG A 45 23.79 -11.43 1.65
N VAL A 46 24.19 -12.12 0.60
CA VAL A 46 24.15 -11.60 -0.78
C VAL A 46 22.68 -11.38 -1.16
N VAL A 47 22.25 -10.12 -1.19
CA VAL A 47 20.91 -9.76 -1.65
C VAL A 47 20.96 -9.66 -3.17
N ARG A 48 20.33 -10.61 -3.88
CA ARG A 48 20.12 -10.51 -5.32
C ARG A 48 19.07 -9.45 -5.61
N VAL A 49 19.49 -8.35 -6.23
CA VAL A 49 18.59 -7.29 -6.71
C VAL A 49 17.96 -7.76 -8.03
N PRO A 50 16.63 -7.73 -8.15
CA PRO A 50 15.97 -8.13 -9.39
C PRO A 50 16.23 -7.11 -10.51
N ARG A 51 16.18 -7.55 -11.77
CA ARG A 51 16.46 -6.68 -12.93
C ARG A 51 15.52 -5.48 -13.06
N ASN A 52 14.29 -5.61 -12.53
CA ASN A 52 13.27 -4.56 -12.51
C ASN A 52 13.24 -3.77 -11.18
N ALA A 53 14.34 -3.75 -10.42
CA ALA A 53 14.38 -3.06 -9.13
C ALA A 53 14.00 -1.58 -9.21
N ALA A 54 14.41 -0.87 -10.28
CA ALA A 54 14.02 0.52 -10.49
C ALA A 54 12.50 0.68 -10.60
N GLN A 55 11.85 -0.10 -11.47
CA GLN A 55 10.39 -0.09 -11.64
C GLN A 55 9.64 -0.47 -10.37
N LEU A 56 10.17 -1.42 -9.58
CA LEU A 56 9.59 -1.82 -8.30
C LEU A 56 9.67 -0.70 -7.26
N ILE A 57 10.79 0.03 -7.22
CA ILE A 57 10.97 1.19 -6.35
C ILE A 57 10.00 2.30 -6.77
N ASP A 58 9.92 2.61 -8.06
CA ASP A 58 9.01 3.62 -8.61
C ASP A 58 7.55 3.27 -8.30
N LYS A 59 7.19 1.99 -8.43
CA LYS A 59 5.85 1.51 -8.05
C LYS A 59 5.61 1.63 -6.54
N CYS A 60 6.58 1.30 -5.69
CA CYS A 60 6.44 1.50 -4.24
C CYS A 60 6.31 2.99 -3.88
N ILE A 61 6.96 3.89 -4.62
CA ILE A 61 6.80 5.34 -4.45
C ILE A 61 5.38 5.76 -4.84
N SER A 62 4.86 5.24 -5.96
CA SER A 62 3.51 5.59 -6.44
C SER A 62 2.40 5.17 -5.48
N LEU A 63 2.61 4.15 -4.64
CA LEU A 63 1.62 3.72 -3.64
C LEU A 63 1.35 4.77 -2.54
N ASN A 64 2.24 5.75 -2.37
CA ASN A 64 2.06 6.84 -1.41
C ASN A 64 1.46 8.10 -2.05
N VAL A 65 1.24 8.10 -3.36
CA VAL A 65 0.64 9.22 -4.07
C VAL A 65 -0.88 9.08 -3.98
N LEU A 66 -1.55 10.11 -3.48
CA LEU A 66 -3.01 10.14 -3.50
C LEU A 66 -3.49 10.19 -4.96
N PRO A 67 -4.52 9.40 -5.33
CA PRO A 67 -5.11 9.52 -6.65
C PRO A 67 -5.66 10.94 -6.80
N ALA A 68 -5.18 11.64 -7.81
CA ALA A 68 -5.65 12.97 -8.17
C ALA A 68 -5.92 12.99 -9.67
N PRO A 69 -6.92 13.74 -10.13
CA PRO A 69 -7.12 13.94 -11.55
C PRO A 69 -5.95 14.75 -12.16
N PRO A 70 -5.81 14.75 -13.50
CA PRO A 70 -4.88 15.63 -14.21
C PRO A 70 -5.06 17.12 -13.82
N VAL A 71 -4.00 17.92 -13.98
CA VAL A 71 -4.00 19.34 -13.59
C VAL A 71 -5.06 20.18 -14.33
N ASP A 72 -5.41 19.78 -15.54
CA ASP A 72 -6.37 20.40 -16.45
C ASP A 72 -7.78 19.78 -16.34
N PHE A 73 -8.02 18.87 -15.39
CA PHE A 73 -9.29 18.14 -15.28
C PHE A 73 -10.53 19.04 -15.13
N HIS A 74 -10.39 20.20 -14.49
CA HIS A 74 -11.49 21.14 -14.28
C HIS A 74 -11.75 22.05 -15.49
N GLU A 75 -10.85 22.10 -16.47
CA GLU A 75 -10.96 22.93 -17.67
C GLU A 75 -11.62 22.18 -18.83
N ARG A 76 -11.93 20.89 -18.65
CA ARG A 76 -12.45 20.03 -19.71
C ARG A 76 -13.86 20.42 -20.15
N ASN A 77 -14.04 20.48 -21.46
CA ASN A 77 -15.33 20.72 -22.09
C ASN A 77 -16.06 19.45 -22.53
N VAL A 78 -15.42 18.29 -22.40
CA VAL A 78 -15.95 16.99 -22.83
C VAL A 78 -15.58 15.96 -21.76
N SER A 79 -16.45 14.97 -21.56
CA SER A 79 -16.16 13.83 -20.70
C SER A 79 -15.29 12.79 -21.37
N ASP A 80 -14.32 12.22 -20.63
CA ASP A 80 -13.52 11.10 -21.12
C ASP A 80 -14.37 9.85 -21.45
N ARG A 81 -15.59 9.80 -20.89
CA ARG A 81 -16.60 8.76 -21.16
C ARG A 81 -17.62 9.17 -22.22
N HIS A 82 -17.48 10.35 -22.83
CA HIS A 82 -18.39 10.80 -23.87
C HIS A 82 -18.13 10.00 -25.16
N ASP A 83 -19.13 9.24 -25.58
CA ASP A 83 -19.13 8.54 -26.86
C ASP A 83 -20.05 9.29 -27.84
N PRO A 84 -19.52 9.93 -28.89
CA PRO A 84 -20.33 10.65 -29.87
C PRO A 84 -21.37 9.78 -30.59
N ALA A 85 -21.17 8.47 -30.67
CA ALA A 85 -22.10 7.55 -31.33
C ALA A 85 -23.31 7.17 -30.46
N LEU A 86 -23.16 7.25 -29.13
CA LEU A 86 -24.19 6.85 -28.16
C LEU A 86 -24.75 8.02 -27.35
N ALA A 87 -24.05 9.15 -27.29
CA ALA A 87 -24.44 10.29 -26.48
C ALA A 87 -25.57 11.10 -27.14
N PRO A 88 -26.39 11.79 -26.32
CA PRO A 88 -27.33 12.78 -26.82
C PRO A 88 -26.63 13.78 -27.73
N THR A 89 -27.24 14.06 -28.88
CA THR A 89 -26.69 15.01 -29.86
C THR A 89 -26.80 16.45 -29.37
N LYS A 90 -27.80 16.72 -28.53
CA LYS A 90 -28.11 18.04 -27.99
C LYS A 90 -27.74 18.13 -26.50
N PRO A 91 -27.36 19.32 -26.00
CA PRO A 91 -27.25 19.56 -24.57
C PRO A 91 -28.60 19.33 -23.88
N ILE A 92 -28.57 18.85 -22.64
CA ILE A 92 -29.76 18.60 -21.83
C ILE A 92 -29.87 19.68 -20.76
N LEU A 93 -31.03 20.32 -20.68
CA LEU A 93 -31.38 21.30 -19.65
C LEU A 93 -32.42 20.69 -18.70
N ILE A 94 -32.02 20.39 -17.47
CA ILE A 94 -32.93 19.96 -16.42
C ILE A 94 -33.45 21.21 -15.71
N ARG A 95 -34.77 21.39 -15.63
CA ARG A 95 -35.39 22.61 -15.08
C ARG A 95 -36.21 22.39 -13.82
N ASN A 96 -36.26 23.44 -13.01
CA ASN A 96 -36.97 23.47 -11.72
C ASN A 96 -36.57 22.31 -10.80
N ALA A 97 -35.27 22.06 -10.63
CA ALA A 97 -34.77 21.00 -9.78
C ALA A 97 -34.48 21.51 -8.35
N THR A 98 -34.64 20.60 -7.38
CA THR A 98 -34.03 20.72 -6.05
C THR A 98 -32.72 19.94 -6.07
N ILE A 99 -31.59 20.62 -6.05
CA ILE A 99 -30.28 20.06 -6.40
C ILE A 99 -29.46 19.91 -5.13
N TRP A 100 -29.04 18.70 -4.82
CA TRP A 100 -28.09 18.43 -3.75
C TRP A 100 -26.69 18.31 -4.34
N THR A 101 -25.74 19.17 -3.94
CA THR A 101 -24.39 19.19 -4.54
C THR A 101 -23.46 18.14 -3.94
N GLY A 102 -23.71 17.74 -2.69
CA GLY A 102 -22.88 16.77 -1.97
C GLY A 102 -21.48 17.27 -1.65
N GLU A 103 -21.27 18.58 -1.53
CA GLU A 103 -19.96 19.16 -1.24
C GLU A 103 -19.37 18.63 0.08
N VAL A 104 -18.05 18.37 0.07
CA VAL A 104 -17.32 17.62 1.12
C VAL A 104 -17.25 18.36 2.47
N ALA A 105 -17.51 19.68 2.50
CA ALA A 105 -17.40 20.47 3.73
C ALA A 105 -18.47 20.07 4.76
N GLU A 106 -19.74 20.33 4.46
CA GLU A 106 -20.87 20.00 5.34
C GLU A 106 -21.88 19.07 4.67
N GLY A 107 -21.84 18.92 3.33
CA GLY A 107 -22.74 18.05 2.59
C GLY A 107 -24.21 18.49 2.60
N LEU A 108 -24.51 19.72 3.01
CA LEU A 108 -25.88 20.22 3.18
C LEU A 108 -26.29 21.29 2.15
N GLU A 109 -25.43 21.61 1.19
CA GLU A 109 -25.75 22.61 0.19
C GLU A 109 -26.86 22.11 -0.76
N ILE A 110 -27.93 22.90 -0.82
CA ILE A 110 -29.07 22.69 -1.70
C ILE A 110 -29.22 23.92 -2.58
N VAL A 111 -29.22 23.69 -3.90
CA VAL A 111 -29.44 24.72 -4.91
C VAL A 111 -30.79 24.49 -5.57
N PHE A 112 -31.59 25.54 -5.70
CA PHE A 112 -32.84 25.49 -6.45
C PHE A 112 -32.62 26.13 -7.82
N GLY A 113 -32.96 25.42 -8.89
CA GLY A 113 -32.84 25.96 -10.24
C GLY A 113 -32.60 24.89 -11.30
N ASP A 114 -31.81 25.25 -12.31
CA ASP A 114 -31.64 24.46 -13.51
C ASP A 114 -30.23 23.85 -13.58
N ILE A 115 -30.07 22.75 -14.31
CA ILE A 115 -28.77 22.10 -14.59
C ILE A 115 -28.61 21.97 -16.09
N LEU A 116 -27.50 22.49 -16.62
CA LEU A 116 -27.12 22.31 -18.02
C LEU A 116 -26.03 21.23 -18.15
N LEU A 117 -26.33 20.20 -18.92
CA LEU A 117 -25.44 19.09 -19.23
C LEU A 117 -25.07 19.13 -20.71
N ASP A 118 -23.78 19.08 -21.01
CA ASP A 118 -23.27 19.03 -22.38
C ASP A 118 -22.08 18.09 -22.46
N LYS A 119 -22.09 17.17 -23.43
CA LYS A 119 -21.01 16.18 -23.68
C LYS A 119 -20.52 15.45 -22.41
N GLY A 120 -21.47 15.12 -21.51
CA GLY A 120 -21.19 14.43 -20.25
C GLY A 120 -20.52 15.29 -19.16
N VAL A 121 -20.59 16.62 -19.28
CA VAL A 121 -20.06 17.59 -18.31
C VAL A 121 -21.18 18.52 -17.85
N ILE A 122 -21.17 18.88 -16.56
CA ILE A 122 -22.07 19.89 -15.99
C ILE A 122 -21.50 21.27 -16.36
N ARG A 123 -22.25 22.04 -17.15
CA ARG A 123 -21.86 23.39 -17.61
C ARG A 123 -22.23 24.48 -16.62
N SER A 124 -23.38 24.34 -15.98
CA SER A 124 -23.91 25.32 -15.03
C SER A 124 -24.99 24.70 -14.14
N VAL A 125 -25.13 25.22 -12.93
CA VAL A 125 -26.10 24.81 -11.90
C VAL A 125 -26.76 26.05 -11.30
N GLY A 126 -28.06 26.02 -11.04
CA GLY A 126 -28.82 27.11 -10.44
C GLY A 126 -29.38 28.07 -11.50
N SER A 127 -28.95 29.34 -11.49
CA SER A 127 -29.37 30.29 -12.53
C SER A 127 -28.56 30.05 -13.80
N THR A 128 -29.13 29.30 -14.73
CA THR A 128 -28.48 29.02 -16.01
C THR A 128 -28.68 30.24 -16.93
N GLY A 129 -27.69 31.13 -16.94
CA GLY A 129 -27.66 32.31 -17.81
C GLY A 129 -27.28 32.01 -19.26
N TYR A 130 -27.14 30.73 -19.62
CA TYR A 130 -26.97 30.33 -21.01
C TYR A 130 -28.29 30.64 -21.70
N ALA A 131 -28.33 31.80 -22.39
CA ALA A 131 -29.36 32.12 -23.36
C ALA A 131 -29.60 30.84 -24.14
N ILE A 132 -30.76 30.23 -23.90
CA ILE A 132 -31.18 28.93 -24.39
C ILE A 132 -30.77 28.90 -25.85
N SER A 133 -29.66 28.20 -26.17
CA SER A 133 -29.37 27.93 -27.56
C SER A 133 -30.60 27.18 -28.02
N GLU A 134 -31.20 27.58 -29.14
CA GLU A 134 -32.51 27.08 -29.58
C GLU A 134 -32.57 25.55 -29.79
N ASP A 135 -31.46 24.85 -29.54
CA ASP A 135 -31.26 23.42 -29.73
C ASP A 135 -30.82 22.67 -28.45
N VAL A 136 -31.47 22.94 -27.31
CA VAL A 136 -31.34 22.11 -26.09
C VAL A 136 -32.56 21.20 -25.89
N GLU A 137 -32.33 20.03 -25.30
CA GLU A 137 -33.41 19.15 -24.85
C GLU A 137 -33.80 19.52 -23.41
N GLU A 138 -35.04 19.98 -23.21
CA GLU A 138 -35.54 20.43 -21.92
C GLU A 138 -36.27 19.31 -21.16
N ILE A 139 -35.88 19.10 -19.91
CA ILE A 139 -36.52 18.16 -18.97
C ILE A 139 -36.93 18.94 -17.72
N ASN A 140 -38.21 19.27 -17.60
CA ASN A 140 -38.74 19.90 -16.40
C ASN A 140 -39.07 18.85 -15.34
N VAL A 141 -38.45 18.97 -14.16
CA VAL A 141 -38.60 17.99 -13.07
C VAL A 141 -39.52 18.46 -11.93
N ASN A 142 -40.20 19.60 -12.09
CA ASN A 142 -41.27 20.08 -11.20
C ASN A 142 -40.92 20.08 -9.69
N GLY A 143 -39.71 20.48 -9.35
CA GLY A 143 -39.20 20.54 -7.98
C GLY A 143 -38.57 19.23 -7.47
N ALA A 144 -38.50 18.18 -8.30
CA ALA A 144 -37.91 16.91 -7.89
C ALA A 144 -36.43 17.04 -7.53
N TRP A 145 -35.98 16.08 -6.71
CA TRP A 145 -34.61 16.03 -6.24
C TRP A 145 -33.66 15.51 -7.33
N VAL A 146 -32.57 16.23 -7.55
CA VAL A 146 -31.43 15.79 -8.35
C VAL A 146 -30.24 15.67 -7.42
N THR A 147 -29.63 14.49 -7.40
CA THR A 147 -28.49 14.16 -6.54
C THR A 147 -27.33 13.66 -7.40
N PRO A 148 -26.08 13.67 -6.89
CA PRO A 148 -25.00 12.96 -7.51
C PRO A 148 -25.34 11.47 -7.61
N GLY A 149 -24.83 10.79 -8.64
CA GLY A 149 -24.97 9.35 -8.77
C GLY A 149 -24.33 8.63 -7.59
N LEU A 150 -24.98 7.56 -7.10
CA LEU A 150 -24.44 6.75 -6.02
C LEU A 150 -23.19 6.00 -6.50
N VAL A 151 -22.14 6.01 -5.67
CA VAL A 151 -20.89 5.28 -5.93
C VAL A 151 -20.85 4.06 -5.03
N ASP A 152 -20.92 2.88 -5.64
CA ASP A 152 -20.75 1.61 -4.95
C ASP A 152 -19.27 1.20 -5.00
N LEU A 153 -18.63 1.14 -3.84
CA LEU A 153 -17.24 0.72 -3.69
C LEU A 153 -17.09 -0.80 -3.57
N HIS A 154 -18.19 -1.53 -3.37
CA HIS A 154 -18.14 -2.96 -3.10
C HIS A 154 -19.46 -3.67 -3.45
N SER A 155 -19.50 -4.26 -4.64
CA SER A 155 -20.51 -5.23 -5.04
C SER A 155 -19.90 -6.51 -5.56
N HIS A 156 -20.65 -7.59 -5.35
CA HIS A 156 -20.38 -8.91 -5.88
C HIS A 156 -21.34 -9.23 -7.03
N ILE A 157 -21.30 -8.41 -8.09
CA ILE A 157 -22.16 -8.61 -9.26
C ILE A 157 -21.78 -9.93 -9.97
N GLY A 158 -22.78 -10.81 -10.16
CA GLY A 158 -22.58 -12.09 -10.86
C GLY A 158 -21.79 -13.16 -10.09
N VAL A 159 -21.42 -12.93 -8.83
CA VAL A 159 -20.73 -13.94 -8.00
C VAL A 159 -21.68 -15.06 -7.56
N ASN A 160 -22.95 -14.73 -7.32
CA ASN A 160 -24.00 -15.69 -7.05
C ASN A 160 -25.11 -15.54 -8.08
N SER A 161 -25.71 -16.67 -8.46
CA SER A 161 -26.96 -16.65 -9.21
C SER A 161 -28.07 -16.01 -8.40
N ALA A 162 -28.90 -15.22 -9.08
CA ALA A 162 -30.19 -14.78 -8.58
C ALA A 162 -31.28 -15.31 -9.54
N PRO A 163 -32.09 -16.31 -9.14
CA PRO A 163 -32.16 -16.94 -7.82
C PRO A 163 -30.98 -17.88 -7.55
N ILE A 164 -30.74 -18.17 -6.26
CA ILE A 164 -29.70 -19.10 -5.83
C ILE A 164 -30.12 -20.51 -6.25
N LEU A 165 -29.29 -21.17 -7.07
CA LEU A 165 -29.45 -22.57 -7.45
C LEU A 165 -28.31 -23.39 -6.83
N SER A 166 -28.59 -24.61 -6.38
CA SER A 166 -27.56 -25.49 -5.80
C SER A 166 -26.40 -25.75 -6.76
N GLY A 167 -26.67 -25.79 -8.08
CA GLY A 167 -25.66 -25.98 -9.13
C GLY A 167 -24.78 -24.76 -9.40
N SER A 168 -25.09 -23.59 -8.83
CA SER A 168 -24.31 -22.36 -9.03
C SER A 168 -23.53 -21.93 -7.78
N SER A 169 -23.41 -22.81 -6.78
CA SER A 169 -22.61 -22.57 -5.59
C SER A 169 -21.12 -22.76 -5.88
N ASP A 170 -20.51 -21.79 -6.58
CA ASP A 170 -19.09 -21.81 -6.96
C ASP A 170 -18.38 -20.49 -6.59
N THR A 171 -18.73 -19.92 -5.45
CA THR A 171 -18.16 -18.62 -5.00
C THR A 171 -16.69 -18.71 -4.58
N ASN A 172 -16.21 -19.91 -4.26
CA ASN A 172 -14.88 -20.14 -3.71
C ASN A 172 -14.30 -21.49 -4.15
N SER A 173 -14.13 -21.68 -5.46
CA SER A 173 -13.40 -22.84 -5.96
C SER A 173 -11.97 -22.85 -5.41
N HIS A 174 -11.64 -23.84 -4.57
CA HIS A 174 -10.27 -24.08 -4.08
C HIS A 174 -9.26 -24.35 -5.21
N LYS A 175 -9.76 -24.65 -6.41
CA LYS A 175 -8.98 -24.98 -7.61
C LYS A 175 -9.08 -23.90 -8.69
N GLY A 176 -9.88 -22.84 -8.49
CA GLY A 176 -10.00 -21.73 -9.41
C GLY A 176 -8.75 -20.87 -9.39
N THR A 177 -8.30 -20.41 -10.56
CA THR A 177 -7.21 -19.43 -10.66
C THR A 177 -7.65 -18.15 -9.95
N GLN A 178 -7.18 -17.96 -8.71
CA GLN A 178 -7.41 -16.72 -7.99
C GLN A 178 -6.69 -15.59 -8.72
N ILE A 179 -7.43 -14.80 -9.49
CA ILE A 179 -6.97 -13.47 -9.89
C ILE A 179 -7.03 -12.61 -8.62
N GLY A 180 -5.89 -12.47 -7.96
CA GLY A 180 -5.59 -11.33 -7.10
C GLY A 180 -6.09 -11.34 -5.66
N HIS A 181 -6.71 -12.39 -5.14
CA HIS A 181 -6.91 -12.46 -3.68
C HIS A 181 -5.59 -12.87 -3.02
N GLN A 182 -5.07 -11.95 -2.19
CA GLN A 182 -3.79 -12.08 -1.50
C GLN A 182 -3.69 -13.44 -0.79
N ASP A 183 -2.83 -14.30 -1.32
CA ASP A 183 -2.26 -15.41 -0.57
C ASP A 183 -1.54 -14.81 0.64
N SER A 184 -2.10 -15.03 1.83
CA SER A 184 -1.57 -14.51 3.11
C SER A 184 -0.14 -15.00 3.37
N THR A 185 0.30 -16.05 2.67
CA THR A 185 1.68 -16.55 2.70
C THR A 185 2.65 -15.70 1.88
N ARG A 186 2.18 -14.88 0.92
CA ARG A 186 3.01 -13.93 0.17
C ARG A 186 3.24 -12.60 0.90
N ARG A 187 2.44 -12.31 1.94
CA ARG A 187 2.56 -11.12 2.81
C ARG A 187 3.92 -11.00 3.51
N GLN A 188 4.69 -12.09 3.62
CA GLN A 188 6.06 -12.05 4.16
C GLN A 188 7.14 -11.59 3.16
N ARG A 189 6.89 -11.65 1.85
CA ARG A 189 7.90 -11.29 0.84
C ARG A 189 7.99 -9.78 0.53
N ASP A 190 6.95 -9.02 0.84
CA ASP A 190 6.91 -7.55 0.67
C ASP A 190 7.18 -6.76 1.95
N SER A 191 7.78 -7.41 2.95
CA SER A 191 8.23 -6.79 4.21
C SER A 191 9.26 -5.67 4.02
N ARG A 192 9.84 -5.50 2.83
CA ARG A 192 10.84 -4.46 2.55
C ARG A 192 10.24 -3.07 2.28
N CYS A 193 9.12 -2.94 1.56
CA CYS A 193 8.47 -1.62 1.44
C CYS A 193 7.80 -1.23 2.79
N TRP A 194 7.26 -2.21 3.52
CA TRP A 194 6.69 -2.00 4.86
C TRP A 194 7.73 -1.64 5.95
N GLY A 195 8.96 -2.17 5.86
CA GLY A 195 10.02 -1.95 6.85
C GLY A 195 10.54 -0.50 6.91
N SER A 196 10.54 0.24 5.80
CA SER A 196 10.93 1.66 5.80
C SER A 196 9.84 2.56 6.40
N GLN A 197 8.58 2.13 6.30
CA GLN A 197 7.40 2.88 6.74
C GLN A 197 7.26 2.95 8.26
N ARG A 198 7.73 1.93 9.00
CA ARG A 198 7.76 1.96 10.49
C ARG A 198 8.85 2.87 11.06
N ARG A 199 9.99 3.07 10.38
CA ARG A 199 11.07 3.92 10.91
C ARG A 199 10.78 5.41 10.81
N LYS A 200 10.07 5.87 9.78
CA LYS A 200 9.72 7.30 9.65
C LYS A 200 8.59 7.74 10.60
N ARG A 201 7.74 6.83 11.08
CA ARG A 201 6.63 7.15 12.00
C ARG A 201 7.01 7.18 13.49
N MET A 202 8.23 6.78 13.86
CA MET A 202 8.70 6.81 15.25
C MET A 202 9.63 8.01 15.55
N LEU A 203 9.89 8.87 14.57
CA LEU A 203 10.80 10.02 14.69
C LEU A 203 10.14 11.35 14.28
N GLY A 204 8.81 11.42 14.32
CA GLY A 204 8.03 12.64 14.09
C GLY A 204 7.07 12.87 15.24
#